data_AF-A0A699HG35-F1
#
_entry.id   AF-A0A699HG35-F1
#
_cell.length_a   1.000
_cell.length_b   1.000
_cell.length_c   1.000
_cell.angle_alpha   90.00
_cell.angle_beta   90.00
_cell.angle_gamma   90.00
#
_symmetry.space_group_name_H-M   'P 1'
#
loop_
_entity.id
_entity.type
_entity.pdbx_description
1 polymer ?
#
loop_
_entity_poly.entity_id
_entity_poly.type
_entity_poly.pdbx_seq_one_letter_code
_entity_poly.pdbx_strand_id
1 'polypeptide(L)'
;MNLLNEGCSANPPSQNQPFSGYSSQFASMTPEQFQQHQQEQQQAFFRWQQSQVLNREFQDLQRHHHHSTQKLLNHSLNLNKSASTQFGELMEQELRLKREAAEKAFEVQAEKDRPLMRLEELRFLVTSTKDLDDADAYWIKKQQRLIRNKMRNDLGDEDNEDE
;
A
#
# COMPACT_ATOMS: atom_id res chain seq x y z
N MET A 1 37.24 12.19 -32.73
CA MET A 1 37.34 12.71 -31.35
C MET A 1 36.44 13.93 -31.23
N ASN A 2 35.32 13.74 -30.53
CA ASN A 2 34.59 14.65 -29.62
C ASN A 2 34.55 16.16 -29.93
N LEU A 3 33.35 16.70 -30.23
CA LEU A 3 32.40 17.36 -29.30
C LEU A 3 32.87 18.74 -28.84
N LEU A 4 32.10 19.78 -29.20
CA LEU A 4 31.70 20.86 -28.29
C LEU A 4 30.46 21.58 -28.84
N ASN A 5 29.58 21.92 -27.90
CA ASN A 5 28.27 22.54 -28.01
C ASN A 5 28.43 24.02 -27.63
N GLU A 6 28.00 24.97 -28.47
CA GLU A 6 27.74 26.35 -28.06
C GLU A 6 26.52 26.94 -28.80
N GLY A 7 25.45 27.17 -28.04
CA GLY A 7 24.81 28.48 -27.91
C GLY A 7 24.23 29.19 -29.15
N CYS A 8 22.90 29.13 -29.24
CA CYS A 8 21.95 30.15 -29.72
C CYS A 8 22.40 31.20 -30.76
N SER A 9 21.64 31.25 -31.88
CA SER A 9 21.11 32.45 -32.56
C SER A 9 21.23 32.33 -34.09
N ALA A 10 20.32 31.57 -34.69
CA ALA A 10 19.99 31.79 -36.09
C ALA A 10 18.61 32.43 -36.11
N ASN A 11 18.60 33.77 -36.20
CA ASN A 11 17.42 34.54 -36.56
C ASN A 11 16.71 33.85 -37.75
N PRO A 12 15.37 33.85 -37.81
CA PRO A 12 14.68 33.45 -39.04
C PRO A 12 15.24 34.30 -40.19
N PRO A 13 15.59 33.70 -41.35
CA PRO A 13 16.06 34.49 -42.48
C PRO A 13 15.01 35.57 -42.76
N SER A 14 15.52 36.79 -42.77
CA SER A 14 14.77 38.02 -42.95
C SER A 14 13.78 37.90 -44.11
N GLN A 15 12.55 38.32 -43.84
CA GLN A 15 11.62 38.83 -44.84
C GLN A 15 12.40 39.68 -45.86
N ASN A 16 12.05 39.55 -47.14
CA ASN A 16 12.61 40.21 -48.34
C ASN A 16 13.38 39.29 -49.30
N GLN A 17 13.02 38.01 -49.41
CA GLN A 17 13.08 37.34 -50.71
C GLN A 17 11.76 37.61 -51.44
N PRO A 18 11.75 38.32 -52.58
CA PRO A 18 10.56 38.36 -53.42
C PRO A 18 10.29 36.92 -53.85
N PHE A 19 9.06 36.45 -53.64
CA PHE A 19 8.59 35.15 -54.12
C PHE A 19 8.64 35.14 -55.66
N SER A 20 9.83 34.93 -56.22
CA SER A 20 10.13 35.07 -57.65
C SER A 20 9.39 34.02 -58.51
N GLY A 21 8.91 32.94 -57.90
CA GLY A 21 8.13 31.90 -58.56
C GLY A 21 6.61 32.11 -58.58
N TYR A 22 6.05 32.91 -57.67
CA TYR A 22 4.59 33.02 -57.53
C TYR A 22 3.96 33.91 -58.60
N SER A 23 4.60 35.04 -58.94
CA SER A 23 4.03 36.02 -59.88
C SER A 23 4.02 35.53 -61.34
N SER A 24 5.01 34.74 -61.75
CA SER A 24 5.16 34.28 -63.13
C SER A 24 4.11 33.23 -63.55
N GLN A 25 3.62 32.42 -62.59
CA GLN A 25 2.63 31.37 -62.84
C GLN A 25 1.22 31.94 -63.09
N PHE A 26 0.84 33.04 -62.43
CA PHE A 26 -0.45 33.71 -62.69
C PHE A 26 -0.41 34.62 -63.91
N ALA A 27 0.76 35.19 -64.25
CA ALA A 27 0.94 36.03 -65.43
C ALA A 27 0.88 35.26 -66.76
N SER A 28 1.05 33.94 -66.73
CA SER A 28 0.99 33.03 -67.89
C SER A 28 -0.32 32.24 -67.99
N MET A 29 -1.23 32.39 -67.02
CA MET A 29 -2.55 31.76 -67.06
C MET A 29 -3.48 32.47 -68.04
N THR A 30 -4.26 31.70 -68.79
CA THR A 30 -5.38 32.28 -69.55
C THR A 30 -6.45 32.77 -68.58
N PRO A 31 -7.30 33.75 -68.99
CA PRO A 31 -8.37 34.26 -68.12
C PRO A 31 -9.30 33.17 -67.56
N GLU A 32 -9.57 32.11 -68.34
CA GLU A 32 -10.34 30.95 -67.89
C GLU A 32 -9.62 30.13 -66.82
N GLN A 33 -8.32 29.88 -66.97
CA GLN A 33 -7.51 29.19 -65.96
C GLN A 33 -7.42 29.98 -64.66
N PHE A 34 -7.29 31.30 -64.75
CA PHE A 34 -7.28 32.17 -63.58
C PHE A 34 -8.64 32.13 -62.85
N GLN A 35 -9.75 32.19 -63.59
CA GLN A 35 -11.10 32.08 -63.02
C GLN A 35 -11.33 30.71 -62.36
N GLN A 36 -10.90 29.63 -63.02
CA GLN A 36 -10.98 28.27 -62.48
C GLN A 36 -10.14 28.13 -61.21
N HIS A 37 -8.93 28.68 -61.20
CA HIS A 37 -8.06 28.66 -60.03
C HIS A 37 -8.69 29.38 -58.85
N GLN A 38 -9.27 30.56 -59.06
CA GLN A 38 -10.00 31.30 -58.01
C GLN A 38 -11.17 30.49 -57.46
N GLN A 39 -11.92 29.81 -58.33
CA GLN A 39 -13.01 28.94 -57.91
C GLN A 39 -12.51 27.73 -57.10
N GLU A 40 -11.41 27.11 -57.52
CA GLU A 40 -10.81 25.98 -56.82
C GLU A 40 -10.34 26.37 -55.42
N GLN A 41 -9.74 27.55 -55.26
CA GLN A 41 -9.33 28.06 -53.94
C GLN A 41 -10.53 28.27 -53.01
N GLN A 42 -11.63 28.82 -53.52
CA GLN A 42 -12.86 28.97 -52.73
C GLN A 42 -13.40 27.60 -52.31
N GLN A 43 -13.47 26.64 -53.23
CA GLN A 43 -13.90 25.29 -52.91
C GLN A 43 -12.96 24.60 -51.91
N ALA A 44 -11.65 24.79 -52.04
CA ALA A 44 -10.66 24.26 -51.12
C ALA A 44 -10.81 24.84 -49.71
N PHE A 45 -11.09 26.15 -49.61
CA PHE A 45 -11.38 26.80 -48.34
C PHE A 45 -12.61 26.21 -47.66
N PHE A 46 -13.71 26.02 -48.40
CA PHE A 46 -14.91 25.37 -47.86
C PHE A 46 -14.62 23.94 -47.41
N ARG A 47 -13.93 23.13 -48.22
CA ARG A 47 -13.54 21.76 -47.83
C ARG A 47 -12.67 21.73 -46.58
N TRP A 48 -11.70 22.65 -46.48
CA TRP A 48 -10.85 22.77 -45.30
C TRP A 48 -11.66 23.14 -44.06
N GLN A 49 -12.59 24.10 -44.17
CA GLN A 49 -13.47 24.48 -43.09
C GLN A 49 -14.34 23.29 -42.62
N GLN A 50 -14.91 22.52 -43.54
CA GLN A 50 -15.67 21.31 -43.19
C GLN A 50 -14.78 20.25 -42.52
N SER A 51 -13.54 20.09 -42.98
CA SER A 51 -12.57 19.20 -42.36
C SER A 51 -12.23 19.61 -40.91
N GLN A 52 -12.19 20.92 -40.60
CA GLN A 52 -11.97 21.38 -39.22
C GLN A 52 -13.12 20.96 -38.28
N VAL A 53 -14.36 21.02 -38.74
CA VAL A 53 -15.53 20.59 -37.95
C VAL A 53 -15.44 19.10 -37.66
N LEU A 54 -15.21 18.28 -38.70
CA LEU A 54 -15.09 16.83 -38.55
C LEU A 54 -13.93 16.41 -37.65
N ASN A 55 -12.78 17.10 -37.76
CA ASN A 55 -11.61 16.82 -36.92
C ASN A 55 -11.88 17.17 -35.46
N ARG A 56 -12.63 18.25 -35.21
CA ARG A 56 -13.04 18.62 -33.85
C ARG A 56 -14.01 17.60 -33.25
N GLU A 57 -15.01 17.18 -33.99
CA GLU A 57 -15.94 16.13 -33.54
C GLU A 57 -15.20 14.82 -33.23
N PHE A 58 -14.25 14.44 -34.09
CA PHE A 58 -13.43 13.26 -33.86
C PHE A 58 -12.58 13.38 -32.59
N GLN A 59 -11.97 14.53 -32.34
CA GLN A 59 -11.21 14.77 -31.10
C GLN A 59 -12.10 14.74 -29.85
N ASP A 60 -13.31 15.30 -29.93
CA ASP A 60 -14.26 15.29 -28.83
C ASP A 60 -14.71 13.85 -28.52
N LEU A 61 -15.01 13.03 -29.52
CA LEU A 61 -15.31 11.60 -29.38
C LEU A 61 -14.16 10.85 -28.70
N GLN A 62 -12.92 11.09 -29.11
CA GLN A 62 -11.73 10.48 -28.50
C GLN A 62 -11.57 10.87 -27.03
N ARG A 63 -11.80 12.14 -26.68
CA ARG A 63 -11.74 12.64 -25.29
C ARG A 63 -12.83 12.05 -24.42
N HIS A 64 -14.06 11.98 -24.92
CA HIS A 64 -15.19 11.38 -24.22
C HIS A 64 -14.96 9.90 -23.96
N HIS A 65 -14.46 9.16 -24.95
CA HIS A 65 -14.12 7.76 -24.80
C HIS A 65 -13.01 7.55 -23.76
N HIS A 66 -11.96 8.36 -23.78
CA HIS A 66 -10.86 8.27 -22.80
C HIS A 66 -11.32 8.60 -21.37
N HIS A 67 -12.13 9.64 -21.20
CA HIS A 67 -12.68 9.98 -19.87
C HIS A 67 -13.63 8.91 -19.35
N SER A 68 -14.47 8.34 -20.23
CA SER A 68 -15.40 7.26 -19.87
C SER A 68 -14.64 6.01 -19.40
N THR A 69 -13.63 5.59 -20.16
CA THR A 69 -12.82 4.41 -19.81
C THR A 69 -12.03 4.62 -18.52
N GLN A 70 -11.42 5.80 -18.32
CA GLN A 70 -10.76 6.13 -17.06
C GLN A 70 -11.72 6.14 -15.87
N LYS A 71 -12.93 6.71 -16.03
CA LYS A 71 -13.93 6.74 -14.95
C LYS A 71 -14.35 5.34 -14.52
N LEU A 72 -14.54 4.44 -15.47
CA LEU A 72 -14.88 3.03 -15.20
C LEU A 72 -13.73 2.30 -14.50
N LEU A 73 -12.50 2.48 -14.96
CA LEU A 73 -11.31 1.90 -14.33
C LEU A 73 -11.15 2.39 -12.88
N ASN A 74 -11.28 3.69 -12.65
CA ASN A 74 -11.17 4.27 -11.30
C ASN A 74 -12.28 3.78 -10.37
N HIS A 75 -13.50 3.63 -10.87
CA HIS A 75 -14.61 3.10 -10.08
C HIS A 75 -14.39 1.63 -9.70
N SER A 76 -13.94 0.80 -10.66
CA SER A 76 -13.58 -0.60 -10.42
C SER A 76 -12.43 -0.76 -9.43
N LEU A 77 -11.37 0.07 -9.55
CA LEU A 77 -10.25 0.07 -8.61
C LEU A 77 -10.69 0.45 -7.19
N ASN A 78 -11.57 1.44 -7.04
CA ASN A 78 -12.10 1.82 -5.73
C ASN A 78 -12.95 0.72 -5.09
N LEU A 79 -13.82 0.08 -5.87
CA LEU A 79 -14.63 -1.05 -5.39
C LEU A 79 -13.72 -2.19 -4.91
N ASN A 80 -12.73 -2.58 -5.70
CA ASN A 80 -11.78 -3.63 -5.31
C ASN A 80 -10.96 -3.25 -4.07
N LYS A 81 -10.55 -1.98 -3.96
CA LYS A 81 -9.82 -1.49 -2.78
C LYS A 81 -10.68 -1.56 -1.53
N SER A 82 -11.95 -1.13 -1.62
CA SER A 82 -12.89 -1.20 -0.49
C SER A 82 -13.20 -2.65 -0.08
N ALA A 83 -13.38 -3.56 -1.03
CA ALA A 83 -13.61 -4.98 -0.75
C ALA A 83 -12.37 -5.65 -0.13
N SER A 84 -11.17 -5.31 -0.62
CA SER A 84 -9.91 -5.80 -0.06
C SER A 84 -9.68 -5.32 1.37
N THR A 85 -9.98 -4.04 1.65
CA THR A 85 -9.90 -3.48 3.01
C THR A 85 -10.87 -4.19 3.95
N GLN A 86 -12.14 -4.35 3.58
CA GLN A 86 -13.13 -5.04 4.42
C GLN A 86 -12.74 -6.51 4.68
N PHE A 87 -12.21 -7.20 3.67
CA PHE A 87 -11.72 -8.57 3.85
C PHE A 87 -10.54 -8.63 4.82
N GLY A 88 -9.59 -7.70 4.70
CA GLY A 88 -8.46 -7.59 5.62
C GLY A 88 -8.90 -7.36 7.07
N GLU A 89 -9.85 -6.45 7.29
CA GLU A 89 -10.42 -6.16 8.61
C GLU A 89 -11.12 -7.38 9.23
N LEU A 90 -11.90 -8.12 8.46
CA LEU A 90 -12.56 -9.35 8.92
C LEU A 90 -11.55 -10.42 9.34
N MET A 91 -10.51 -10.63 8.53
CA MET A 91 -9.45 -11.58 8.84
C MET A 91 -8.69 -11.20 10.11
N GLU A 92 -8.39 -9.91 10.29
CA GLU A 92 -7.73 -9.41 11.49
C GLU A 92 -8.60 -9.60 12.74
N GLN A 93 -9.89 -9.29 12.64
CA GLN A 93 -10.82 -9.50 13.74
C GLN A 93 -10.93 -10.99 14.11
N GLU A 94 -11.04 -11.88 13.12
CA GLU A 94 -11.10 -13.32 13.36
C GLU A 94 -9.82 -13.84 14.04
N LEU A 95 -8.65 -13.42 13.57
CA LEU A 95 -7.36 -13.78 14.18
C LEU A 95 -7.23 -13.25 15.61
N ARG A 96 -7.71 -12.04 15.88
CA ARG A 96 -7.71 -11.46 17.22
C ARG A 96 -8.59 -12.29 18.17
N LEU A 97 -9.80 -12.63 17.75
CA LEU A 97 -10.71 -13.47 18.55
C LEU A 97 -10.13 -14.86 18.81
N LYS A 98 -9.51 -15.48 17.80
CA LYS A 98 -8.82 -16.78 17.97
C LYS A 98 -7.66 -16.69 18.97
N ARG A 99 -6.87 -15.61 18.91
CA ARG A 99 -5.79 -15.37 19.88
C ARG A 99 -6.34 -15.21 21.29
N GLU A 100 -7.34 -14.37 21.49
CA GLU A 100 -7.93 -14.14 22.81
C GLU A 100 -8.53 -15.42 23.39
N ALA A 101 -9.21 -16.22 22.57
CA ALA A 101 -9.74 -17.50 22.99
C ALA A 101 -8.63 -18.49 23.40
N ALA A 102 -7.53 -18.55 22.64
CA ALA A 102 -6.39 -19.40 22.96
C ALA A 102 -5.67 -18.94 24.24
N GLU A 103 -5.48 -17.62 24.40
CA GLU A 103 -4.88 -17.03 25.59
C GLU A 103 -5.71 -17.30 26.84
N LYS A 104 -7.03 -17.09 26.78
CA LYS A 104 -7.95 -17.44 27.88
C LYS A 104 -7.92 -18.93 28.20
N ALA A 105 -7.87 -19.80 27.19
CA ALA A 105 -7.78 -21.24 27.43
C ALA A 105 -6.45 -21.62 28.14
N PHE A 106 -5.35 -20.98 27.75
CA PHE A 106 -4.06 -21.17 28.41
C PHE A 106 -4.04 -20.63 29.84
N GLU A 107 -4.61 -19.45 30.08
CA GLU A 107 -4.72 -18.85 31.42
C GLU A 107 -5.57 -19.72 32.35
N VAL A 108 -6.73 -20.21 31.88
CA VAL A 108 -7.56 -21.16 32.63
C VAL A 108 -6.78 -22.44 32.96
N GLN A 109 -5.96 -22.93 32.02
CA GLN A 109 -5.13 -24.10 32.26
C GLN A 109 -4.03 -23.83 33.29
N ALA A 110 -3.32 -22.69 33.17
CA ALA A 110 -2.28 -22.29 34.10
C ALA A 110 -2.83 -22.08 35.53
N GLU A 111 -4.02 -21.49 35.67
CA GLU A 111 -4.68 -21.33 36.97
C GLU A 111 -5.10 -22.68 37.57
N LYS A 112 -5.48 -23.66 36.73
CA LYS A 112 -5.76 -25.04 37.19
C LYS A 112 -4.49 -25.81 37.58
N ASP A 113 -3.36 -25.52 36.94
CA ASP A 113 -2.08 -26.15 37.26
C ASP A 113 -1.42 -25.51 38.50
N ARG A 114 -1.76 -24.27 38.83
CA ARG A 114 -1.31 -23.57 40.04
C ARG A 114 -1.59 -24.33 41.35
N PRO A 115 -2.81 -24.83 41.65
CA PRO A 115 -3.07 -25.64 42.84
C PRO A 115 -2.37 -27.01 42.78
N LEU A 116 -2.15 -27.58 41.59
CA LEU A 116 -1.39 -28.84 41.46
C LEU A 116 0.07 -28.64 41.86
N MET A 117 0.70 -27.56 41.38
CA MET A 117 2.06 -27.18 41.79
C MET A 117 2.14 -26.88 43.29
N ARG A 118 1.15 -26.17 43.86
CA ARG A 118 1.05 -25.94 45.32
C ARG A 118 0.95 -27.25 46.11
N LEU A 119 0.17 -28.22 45.63
CA LEU A 119 0.05 -29.53 46.27
C LEU A 119 1.36 -30.34 46.18
N GLU A 120 2.09 -30.24 45.09
CA GLU A 120 3.41 -30.88 44.94
C GLU A 120 4.44 -30.24 45.88
N GLU A 121 4.47 -28.91 45.98
CA GLU A 121 5.31 -28.18 46.94
C GLU A 121 4.99 -28.60 48.40
N LEU A 122 3.70 -28.68 48.75
CA LEU A 122 3.26 -29.14 50.08
C LEU A 122 3.65 -30.60 50.34
N ARG A 123 3.50 -31.48 49.35
CA ARG A 123 3.94 -32.88 49.46
C ARG A 123 5.43 -32.97 49.73
N PHE A 124 6.24 -32.16 49.05
CA PHE A 124 7.68 -32.12 49.23
C PHE A 124 8.10 -31.61 50.62
N LEU A 125 7.36 -30.67 51.20
CA LEU A 125 7.61 -30.17 52.57
C LEU A 125 7.40 -31.24 53.64
N VAL A 126 6.46 -32.17 53.43
CA VAL A 126 6.15 -33.24 54.37
C VAL A 126 7.07 -34.46 54.21
N THR A 127 7.91 -34.50 53.16
CA THR A 127 8.88 -35.57 52.94
C THR A 127 9.83 -35.70 54.13
N SER A 128 9.85 -36.90 54.71
CA SER A 128 10.75 -37.26 55.81
C SER A 128 12.20 -37.28 55.34
N THR A 129 13.10 -36.67 56.12
CA THR A 129 14.55 -36.75 55.88
C THR A 129 15.24 -37.73 56.84
N LYS A 130 14.48 -38.58 57.53
CA LYS A 130 15.02 -39.44 58.61
C LYS A 130 15.85 -40.61 58.09
N ASP A 131 15.59 -41.05 56.87
CA ASP A 131 16.22 -42.23 56.25
C ASP A 131 17.27 -41.85 55.19
N LEU A 132 17.70 -40.59 55.18
CA LEU A 132 18.66 -40.04 54.22
C LEU A 132 20.01 -39.81 54.90
N ASP A 133 21.08 -39.82 54.10
CA ASP A 133 22.38 -39.40 54.60
C ASP A 133 22.40 -37.91 54.98
N ASP A 134 23.40 -37.51 55.76
CA ASP A 134 23.49 -36.15 56.30
C ASP A 134 23.61 -35.07 55.21
N ALA A 135 24.23 -35.38 54.07
CA ALA A 135 24.44 -34.43 52.97
C ALA A 135 23.12 -34.21 52.20
N ASP A 136 22.40 -35.27 51.90
CA ASP A 136 21.10 -35.25 51.24
C ASP A 136 20.03 -34.66 52.16
N ALA A 137 20.02 -35.02 53.44
CA ALA A 137 19.12 -34.44 54.42
C ALA A 137 19.35 -32.92 54.56
N TYR A 138 20.61 -32.46 54.55
CA TYR A 138 20.93 -31.03 54.55
C TYR A 138 20.41 -30.32 53.30
N TRP A 139 20.62 -30.90 52.11
CA TRP A 139 20.15 -30.32 50.86
C TRP A 139 18.63 -30.24 50.79
N ILE A 140 17.92 -31.30 51.18
CA ILE A 140 16.45 -31.31 51.19
C ILE A 140 15.91 -30.28 52.18
N LYS A 141 16.47 -30.18 53.39
CA LYS A 141 16.08 -29.15 54.37
C LYS A 141 16.30 -27.74 53.83
N LYS A 142 17.38 -27.51 53.07
CA LYS A 142 17.64 -26.23 52.41
C LYS A 142 16.58 -25.92 51.33
N GLN A 143 16.20 -26.89 50.51
CA GLN A 143 15.15 -26.72 49.50
C GLN A 143 13.76 -26.51 50.12
N GLN A 144 13.41 -27.27 51.16
CA GLN A 144 12.16 -27.07 51.91
C GLN A 144 12.07 -25.68 52.56
N ARG A 145 13.21 -25.09 52.97
CA ARG A 145 13.26 -23.71 53.46
C ARG A 145 13.00 -22.70 52.35
N LEU A 146 13.57 -22.90 51.16
CA LEU A 146 13.36 -22.01 50.01
C LEU A 146 11.88 -22.02 49.57
N ILE A 147 11.26 -23.20 49.50
CA ILE A 147 9.84 -23.35 49.14
C ILE A 147 8.95 -22.66 50.19
N ARG A 148 9.20 -22.85 51.50
CA ARG A 148 8.47 -22.14 52.56
C ARG A 148 8.56 -20.62 52.44
N ASN A 149 9.75 -20.09 52.17
CA ASN A 149 9.93 -18.65 52.01
C ASN A 149 9.22 -18.11 50.75
N LYS A 150 9.28 -18.84 49.63
CA LYS A 150 8.55 -18.50 48.40
C LYS A 150 7.04 -18.45 48.67
N MET A 151 6.49 -19.48 49.32
CA MET A 151 5.07 -19.54 49.66
C MET A 151 4.64 -18.42 50.61
N ARG A 152 5.50 -18.02 51.56
CA ARG A 152 5.25 -16.90 52.48
C ARG A 152 5.14 -15.57 51.71
N ASN A 153 6.06 -15.33 50.77
CA ASN A 153 6.04 -14.10 49.97
C ASN A 153 4.85 -14.02 49.00
N ASP A 154 4.38 -15.16 48.47
CA ASP A 154 3.23 -15.24 47.57
C ASP A 154 1.88 -14.98 48.27
N LEU A 155 1.82 -15.08 49.60
CA LEU A 155 0.59 -14.94 50.39
C LEU A 155 0.44 -13.56 51.05
N GLY A 156 1.45 -12.68 50.94
CA GLY A 156 1.54 -11.46 51.75
C GLY A 156 1.91 -11.78 53.20
N ASP A 157 2.71 -10.93 53.83
CA ASP A 157 3.16 -11.11 55.21
C ASP A 157 1.96 -11.09 56.18
N GLU A 158 1.36 -12.25 56.43
CA GLU A 158 0.70 -12.49 57.70
C GLU A 158 1.80 -12.86 58.70
N ASP A 159 2.23 -11.82 59.43
CA ASP A 159 3.13 -11.89 60.58
C ASP A 159 2.72 -13.06 61.48
N ASN A 160 3.48 -14.14 61.38
CA ASN A 160 3.53 -15.13 62.44
C ASN A 160 4.76 -14.80 63.26
N GLU A 161 4.58 -13.86 64.20
CA GLU A 161 5.30 -13.97 65.46
C GLU A 161 4.83 -15.26 66.11
N ASP A 162 5.75 -16.23 66.26
CA ASP A 162 5.61 -17.25 67.28
C ASP A 162 7.03 -17.61 67.76
N GLU A 163 7.17 -17.54 69.09
CA GLU A 163 8.31 -17.87 69.96
C GLU A 163 8.92 -19.26 69.74
#